data_AF-A0A2R4WUH8-F1
#
_entry.id   AF-A0A2R4WUH8-F1
#
_cell.length_a   1.000
_cell.length_b   1.000
_cell.length_c   1.000
_cell.angle_alpha   90.00
_cell.angle_beta   90.00
_cell.angle_gamma   90.00
#
_symmetry.space_group_name_H-M   'P 1'
#
loop_
_entity.id
_entity.type
_entity.pdbx_description
1 polymer ?
#
loop_
_entity_poly.entity_id
_entity_poly.type
_entity_poly.pdbx_seq_one_letter_code
_entity_poly.pdbx_strand_id
1 'polypeptide(L)' 'MDTCSGTPVSLTLGRRRIEGVLRAVGEFVEMPGTPGCPARRLRNLILDFGSACAPVEVWLAEPEPHEPLAPAPSPASRS' A
#
# COMPACT_ATOMS: atom_id res chain seq x y z
N MET A 1 -17.07 -6.08 7.55
CA MET A 1 -17.22 -4.72 6.97
C MET A 1 -15.82 -4.18 6.78
N ASP A 2 -15.40 -3.98 5.53
CA ASP A 2 -14.07 -3.41 5.25
C ASP A 2 -14.04 -1.98 5.79
N THR A 3 -13.29 -1.78 6.87
CA THR A 3 -13.23 -0.52 7.62
C THR A 3 -12.68 0.65 6.80
N CYS A 4 -12.13 0.38 5.62
CA CYS A 4 -11.53 1.37 4.75
C CYS A 4 -12.48 1.91 3.66
N SER A 5 -13.69 1.37 3.53
CA SER A 5 -14.66 1.85 2.54
C SER A 5 -15.07 3.30 2.82
N GLY A 6 -15.11 4.14 1.78
CA GLY A 6 -15.36 5.57 1.87
C GLY A 6 -14.13 6.42 2.17
N THR A 7 -12.95 5.82 2.37
CA THR A 7 -11.70 6.59 2.56
C THR A 7 -11.43 7.46 1.34
N PRO A 8 -11.26 8.79 1.50
CA PRO A 8 -10.89 9.67 0.39
C PRO A 8 -9.53 9.28 -0.20
N VAL A 9 -9.43 9.25 -1.52
CA VAL A 9 -8.20 8.95 -2.24
C VAL A 9 -7.97 9.94 -3.37
N SER A 10 -6.71 10.13 -3.73
CA SER A 10 -6.30 10.92 -4.89
C SER A 10 -5.38 10.10 -5.77
N LEU A 11 -5.67 10.05 -7.07
CA LEU A 11 -4.79 9.50 -8.09
C LEU A 11 -4.14 10.62 -8.90
N THR A 12 -2.80 10.61 -8.96
CA THR A 12 -2.04 11.57 -9.79
C THR A 12 -1.53 10.87 -11.05
N LEU A 13 -1.96 11.32 -12.22
CA LEU A 13 -1.54 10.85 -13.54
C LEU A 13 -0.80 11.97 -14.27
N GLY A 14 0.53 11.96 -14.18
CA GLY A 14 1.37 13.06 -14.67
C GLY A 14 1.04 14.35 -13.93
N ARG A 15 0.47 15.34 -14.63
CA ARG A 15 0.03 16.62 -14.03
C ARG A 15 -1.45 16.65 -13.65
N ARG A 16 -2.20 15.58 -13.93
CA ARG A 16 -3.63 15.49 -13.61
C ARG A 16 -3.79 14.84 -12.25
N ARG A 17 -4.69 15.38 -11.44
CA ARG A 17 -5.08 14.81 -10.15
C ARG A 17 -6.58 14.56 -10.17
N ILE A 18 -6.97 13.36 -9.73
CA ILE A 18 -8.36 12.89 -9.72
C ILE A 18 -8.68 12.46 -8.30
N GLU A 19 -9.75 13.01 -7.74
CA GLU A 19 -10.21 12.73 -6.37
C GLU A 19 -11.35 11.71 -6.39
N GLY A 20 -11.35 10.79 -5.43
CA GLY A 20 -12.31 9.70 -5.35
C GLY A 20 -12.36 9.07 -3.97
N VAL A 21 -12.93 7.87 -3.90
CA VAL A 21 -13.07 7.10 -2.66
C VAL A 21 -12.65 5.64 -2.87
N LEU A 22 -12.05 5.07 -1.84
CA LEU A 22 -11.83 3.63 -1.75
C LEU A 22 -13.18 2.94 -1.50
N ARG A 23 -13.56 2.00 -2.37
CA ARG A 23 -14.83 1.28 -2.24
C ARG A 23 -14.66 -0.07 -1.57
N ALA A 24 -13.64 -0.81 -1.98
CA ALA A 24 -13.36 -2.15 -1.49
C ALA A 24 -11.86 -2.40 -1.46
N VAL A 25 -11.47 -3.31 -0.58
CA VAL A 25 -10.11 -3.83 -0.47
C VAL A 25 -10.21 -5.33 -0.72
N GLY A 26 -9.52 -5.80 -1.76
CA GLY A 26 -9.57 -7.19 -2.16
C GLY A 26 -8.42 -8.02 -1.59
N GLU A 27 -8.21 -9.17 -2.25
CA GLU A 27 -7.20 -10.16 -1.90
C GLU A 27 -5.77 -9.70 -2.17
N PHE A 28 -4.84 -10.53 -1.71
CA PHE A 28 -3.41 -10.38 -1.94
C PHE A 28 -2.92 -11.28 -3.07
N VAL A 29 -1.91 -10.80 -3.79
CA VAL A 29 -1.14 -11.62 -4.73
C VAL A 29 0.34 -11.51 -4.39
N GLU A 30 0.99 -12.67 -4.32
CA GLU A 30 2.44 -12.78 -4.24
C GLU A 30 3.06 -12.64 -5.63
N MET A 31 3.83 -11.58 -5.83
CA MET A 31 4.59 -11.38 -7.06
C MET A 31 5.96 -12.02 -6.90
N PRO A 32 6.37 -12.92 -7.82
CA PRO A 32 7.67 -13.56 -7.75
C PRO A 32 8.78 -12.50 -7.80
N GLY A 33 9.80 -12.70 -6.98
CA GLY A 33 11.02 -11.90 -7.05
C GLY A 33 11.74 -12.15 -8.36
N THR A 34 12.26 -11.09 -8.98
CA THR A 34 13.26 -11.22 -10.05
C THR A 34 14.65 -11.30 -9.43
N PRO A 35 15.66 -11.91 -10.09
CA PRO A 35 17.02 -11.92 -9.56
C PRO A 35 17.49 -10.50 -9.19
N GLY A 36 17.89 -10.30 -7.92
CA GLY A 36 18.28 -8.99 -7.40
C GLY A 36 17.13 -8.11 -6.87
N CYS A 37 15.88 -8.59 -6.86
CA CYS A 37 14.74 -7.90 -6.25
C CYS A 37 13.96 -8.87 -5.34
N PRO A 38 13.53 -8.44 -4.14
CA PRO A 38 12.71 -9.28 -3.27
C PRO A 38 11.35 -9.58 -3.94
N ALA A 39 10.75 -10.71 -3.58
CA ALA A 39 9.34 -10.97 -3.84
C ALA A 39 8.49 -9.86 -3.20
N ARG A 40 7.35 -9.54 -3.81
CA ARG A 40 6.49 -8.43 -3.34
C ARG A 40 5.07 -8.93 -3.17
N ARG A 41 4.46 -8.57 -2.04
CA ARG A 41 3.03 -8.78 -1.82
C ARG A 41 2.26 -7.55 -2.29
N LEU A 42 1.33 -7.76 -3.23
CA LEU A 42 0.43 -6.71 -3.73
C LEU A 42 -0.95 -6.87 -3.12
N ARG A 43 -1.58 -5.75 -2.75
CA ARG A 43 -2.96 -5.68 -2.28
C ARG A 43 -3.87 -5.04 -3.31
N ASN A 44 -5.01 -5.67 -3.55
CA ASN A 44 -6.04 -5.16 -4.44
C ASN A 44 -6.86 -4.04 -3.79
N LEU A 45 -7.09 -2.95 -4.53
CA LEU A 45 -7.97 -1.85 -4.12
C LEU A 45 -8.90 -1.48 -5.28
N ILE A 46 -10.18 -1.29 -4.96
CA ILE A 46 -11.19 -0.80 -5.90
C ILE A 46 -11.51 0.65 -5.57
N LEU A 47 -11.20 1.54 -6.50
CA LEU A 47 -11.35 2.99 -6.36
C LEU A 47 -12.51 3.48 -7.23
N ASP A 48 -13.28 4.42 -6.70
CA ASP A 48 -14.36 5.09 -7.40
C ASP A 48 -14.10 6.58 -7.45
N PHE A 49 -14.00 7.12 -8.67
CA PHE A 49 -13.73 8.53 -8.95
C PHE A 49 -15.01 9.27 -9.43
N GLY A 50 -16.18 8.77 -9.05
CA GLY A 50 -17.48 9.38 -9.30
C GLY A 50 -17.98 9.18 -10.73
N SER A 51 -18.74 10.17 -11.23
CA SER A 51 -19.57 10.04 -12.43
C SER A 51 -18.83 9.92 -13.77
N ALA A 52 -17.49 9.98 -13.77
CA ALA A 52 -16.69 10.05 -14.98
C ALA A 52 -15.94 8.75 -15.33
N CYS A 53 -15.85 7.79 -14.40
CA CYS A 53 -14.98 6.62 -14.56
C CYS A 53 -15.68 5.35 -14.08
N ALA A 54 -15.51 4.25 -14.81
CA ALA A 54 -15.74 2.93 -14.25
C ALA A 54 -14.83 2.71 -13.02
N PRO A 55 -15.20 1.84 -12.07
CA PRO A 55 -14.33 1.51 -10.94
C PRO A 55 -12.93 1.15 -11.40
N VAL A 56 -11.93 1.71 -10.75
CA VAL A 56 -10.51 1.49 -11.07
C VAL A 56 -9.94 0.48 -10.10
N GLU A 57 -9.42 -0.62 -10.63
CA GLU A 57 -8.69 -1.61 -9.88
C GLU A 57 -7.20 -1.26 -9.85
N VAL A 58 -6.61 -1.19 -8.65
CA VAL A 58 -5.17 -0.99 -8.47
C VAL A 58 -4.58 -2.03 -7.54
N TRP A 59 -3.33 -2.39 -7.82
CA TRP A 59 -2.55 -3.32 -7.00
C TRP A 59 -1.36 -2.56 -6.41
N LEU A 60 -1.40 -2.33 -5.10
CA LEU A 60 -0.34 -1.59 -4.40
C LEU A 60 0.54 -2.55 -3.60
N ALA A 61 1.85 -2.34 -3.64
CA ALA A 61 2.76 -3.07 -2.77
C ALA A 61 2.44 -2.75 -1.30
N GLU A 62 2.33 -3.77 -0.46
CA GLU A 62 2.30 -3.51 0.97
C GLU A 62 3.66 -2.96 1.41
N PRO A 63 3.69 -1.96 2.31
CA PRO A 63 4.93 -1.59 2.96
C PRO A 63 5.47 -2.82 3.68
N GLU A 64 6.74 -3.15 3.46
CA GLU A 64 7.43 -4.12 4.29
C GLU A 64 7.23 -3.72 5.76
N PRO A 65 6.86 -4.64 6.66
CA PRO A 65 6.83 -4.34 8.08
C PRO A 65 8.21 -3.81 8.45
N HIS A 66 8.30 -2.54 8.84
CA HIS A 66 9.52 -2.05 9.46
C HIS A 66 9.70 -2.86 10.74
N GLU A 67 10.62 -3.83 10.73
CA GLU A 67 11.10 -4.43 11.97
C GLU A 67 11.52 -3.26 12.86
N PRO A 68 11.00 -3.16 14.11
CA PRO A 68 11.49 -2.17 15.04
C PRO A 68 13.00 -2.37 15.15
N LEU A 69 13.78 -1.37 14.73
CA LEU A 69 15.22 -1.32 14.95
C LEU A 69 15.49 -1.76 16.39
N ALA A 70 16.12 -2.91 16.56
CA ALA A 70 16.43 -3.43 17.89
C ALA A 70 17.17 -2.32 18.66
N PRO A 71 16.79 -2.03 19.93
CA PRO A 71 17.43 -0.99 20.70
C PRO A 71 18.94 -1.27 20.77
N ALA A 72 19.75 -0.26 20.44
CA ALA A 72 21.20 -0.37 20.45
C ALA A 72 21.67 -0.88 21.83
N PRO A 73 22.67 -1.77 21.89
CA PRO A 73 23.19 -2.26 23.17
C PRO A 73 23.77 -1.08 23.96
N SER A 74 23.22 -0.81 25.14
CA SER A 74 23.76 0.18 26.08
C SER A 74 25.24 -0.10 26.37
N PRO A 75 26.13 0.92 26.32
CA PRO A 75 27.51 0.71 26.73
C PRO A 75 27.53 0.42 28.23
N ALA A 76 27.84 -0.83 28.59
CA ALA A 76 28.11 -1.18 29.97
C ALA A 76 29.38 -0.43 30.42
N SER A 77 29.22 0.52 31.35
CA SER A 77 30.32 1.11 32.10
C SER A 77 31.12 0.00 32.75
N ARG A 78 32.38 -0.17 32.33
CA ARG A 78 33.37 -0.95 33.09
C ARG A 78 33.75 -0.11 34.31
N SER A 79 33.34 -0.55 35.48
CA SER A 79 33.97 -0.21 36.77
C SER A 79 35.05 -1.23 37.10
#